data_AF-A0A9E7IKT5-F1
#
_entry.id   AF-A0A9E7IKT5-F1
#
_cell.length_a   1.000
_cell.length_b   1.000
_cell.length_c   1.000
_cell.angle_alpha   90.00
_cell.angle_beta   90.00
_cell.angle_gamma   90.00
#
_symmetry.space_group_name_H-M   'P 1'
#
loop_
_entity.id
_entity.type
_entity.pdbx_description
1 polymer ?
#
loop_
_entity_poly.entity_id
_entity_poly.type
_entity_poly.pdbx_seq_one_letter_code
_entity_poly.pdbx_strand_id
1 'polypeptide(L)'
;MPPKSDSVEGTRSSSLLLSCELIRINIRPFVTERSYIFVGIVLGFVKEQNRPLNTQNVADALQKYNLKKTAVQKALDTLADNGQISFKEYGKQKIYLARQDHFKIPNNQELDQMKKDNSKLQDELGAQKKAISEVEAEIRVLHSNMTLEEIQDKEAKLIGEVEEMEEKLSTLRSGVVLVKAEDKKVIEETYAEKINQWRKRKRIFKELWDAITENSPKDLKEFKEELGLEYDEDVGVSLQSCSELINPGKRRKTAR
;
A
#
# COMPACT_ATOMS: atom_id res chain seq x y z
N MET A 1 -99.45 36.45 -38.34
CA MET A 1 -100.54 35.50 -38.05
C MET A 1 -100.44 34.35 -39.04
N PRO A 2 -100.64 33.08 -38.68
CA PRO A 2 -100.47 32.38 -37.40
C PRO A 2 -99.50 31.16 -37.61
N PRO A 3 -99.55 30.00 -36.90
CA PRO A 3 -98.43 29.63 -36.00
C PRO A 3 -97.96 28.14 -36.04
N LYS A 4 -96.98 27.84 -35.16
CA LYS A 4 -96.73 26.60 -34.39
C LYS A 4 -96.30 25.30 -35.11
N SER A 5 -95.14 24.79 -34.68
CA SER A 5 -94.62 23.45 -34.90
C SER A 5 -94.46 22.73 -33.56
N ASP A 6 -94.96 21.49 -33.46
CA ASP A 6 -94.53 20.50 -32.46
C ASP A 6 -94.82 19.08 -32.98
N SER A 7 -93.86 18.18 -32.69
CA SER A 7 -94.00 16.71 -32.54
C SER A 7 -94.08 15.82 -33.81
N VAL A 8 -93.50 14.60 -33.92
CA VAL A 8 -92.71 13.71 -33.05
C VAL A 8 -92.23 12.48 -33.89
N GLU A 9 -91.07 11.90 -33.51
CA GLU A 9 -90.56 10.51 -33.64
C GLU A 9 -90.32 9.74 -34.97
N GLY A 10 -89.21 8.97 -34.97
CA GLY A 10 -89.01 7.83 -35.89
C GLY A 10 -87.57 7.26 -35.98
N THR A 11 -87.13 6.51 -34.97
CA THR A 11 -86.18 5.35 -35.03
C THR A 11 -84.75 5.52 -35.61
N ARG A 12 -83.74 5.45 -34.72
CA ARG A 12 -82.31 5.24 -35.06
C ARG A 12 -81.76 3.96 -34.41
N SER A 13 -81.03 3.19 -35.23
CA SER A 13 -79.90 2.30 -34.90
C SER A 13 -80.11 1.14 -33.90
N SER A 14 -80.45 -0.03 -34.45
CA SER A 14 -80.03 -1.33 -33.92
C SER A 14 -78.95 -1.90 -34.85
N SER A 15 -77.71 -2.10 -34.38
CA SER A 15 -76.75 -3.11 -34.90
C SER A 15 -75.33 -3.11 -34.29
N LEU A 16 -75.01 -2.38 -33.21
CA LEU A 16 -73.65 -2.38 -32.63
C LEU A 16 -73.57 -2.94 -31.19
N LEU A 17 -74.42 -3.91 -30.84
CA LEU A 17 -74.51 -4.43 -29.46
C LEU A 17 -73.92 -5.82 -29.21
N LEU A 18 -73.14 -6.44 -30.12
CA LEU A 18 -72.80 -7.86 -29.93
C LEU A 18 -71.33 -8.31 -30.09
N SER A 19 -70.32 -7.47 -29.84
CA SER A 19 -68.92 -7.96 -29.90
C SER A 19 -67.90 -7.27 -28.98
N CYS A 20 -68.22 -7.05 -27.70
CA CYS A 20 -67.21 -6.62 -26.72
C CYS A 20 -67.38 -7.24 -25.32
N GLU A 21 -67.85 -8.48 -25.25
CA GLU A 21 -68.00 -9.25 -23.99
C GLU A 21 -66.81 -10.19 -23.71
N LEU A 22 -65.68 -10.03 -24.39
CA LEU A 22 -64.43 -10.69 -24.03
C LEU A 22 -63.30 -9.65 -24.08
N ILE A 23 -62.89 -9.20 -22.90
CA ILE A 23 -61.59 -8.61 -22.46
C ILE A 23 -61.89 -7.72 -21.23
N ARG A 24 -62.43 -8.31 -20.16
CA ARG A 24 -62.09 -7.85 -18.80
C ARG A 24 -60.95 -8.73 -18.32
N ILE A 25 -59.79 -8.54 -18.95
CA ILE A 25 -58.52 -9.01 -18.41
C ILE A 25 -58.42 -8.42 -17.00
N ASN A 26 -58.22 -9.33 -16.06
CA ASN A 26 -57.86 -9.11 -14.67
C ASN A 26 -56.58 -8.27 -14.59
N ILE A 27 -56.70 -6.95 -14.82
CA ILE A 27 -55.69 -5.99 -14.41
C ILE A 27 -55.94 -5.73 -12.92
N ARG A 28 -55.53 -6.68 -12.07
CA ARG A 28 -55.08 -6.31 -10.73
C ARG A 28 -53.99 -5.27 -10.95
N PRO A 29 -54.16 -4.02 -10.50
CA PRO A 29 -53.21 -2.98 -10.84
C PRO A 29 -51.87 -3.31 -10.19
N PHE A 30 -50.84 -3.48 -11.01
CA PHE A 30 -49.41 -3.55 -10.64
C PHE A 30 -48.99 -2.46 -9.61
N VAL A 31 -49.77 -1.38 -9.52
CA VAL A 31 -49.67 -0.30 -8.53
C VAL A 31 -49.90 -0.78 -7.08
N THR A 32 -50.72 -1.80 -6.86
CA THR A 32 -51.02 -2.34 -5.51
C THR A 32 -49.86 -3.12 -4.92
N GLU A 33 -49.16 -3.93 -5.71
CA GLU A 33 -48.01 -4.72 -5.23
C GLU A 33 -46.88 -3.84 -4.72
N ARG A 34 -46.51 -2.81 -5.49
CA ARG A 34 -45.45 -1.86 -5.07
C ARG A 34 -45.84 -1.10 -3.81
N SER A 35 -47.10 -0.69 -3.70
CA SER A 35 -47.63 0.00 -2.51
C SER A 35 -47.59 -0.89 -1.26
N TYR A 36 -47.96 -2.17 -1.37
CA TYR A 36 -47.91 -3.13 -0.26
C TYR A 36 -46.48 -3.41 0.20
N ILE A 37 -45.51 -3.48 -0.73
CA ILE A 37 -44.09 -3.65 -0.39
C ILE A 37 -43.58 -2.46 0.44
N PHE A 38 -43.91 -1.23 0.05
CA PHE A 38 -43.50 -0.03 0.80
C PHE A 38 -44.10 0.03 2.20
N VAL A 39 -45.39 -0.27 2.31
CA VAL A 39 -46.10 -0.34 3.60
C VAL A 39 -45.48 -1.42 4.51
N GLY A 40 -45.11 -2.57 3.94
CA GLY A 40 -44.41 -3.64 4.65
C GLY A 40 -43.02 -3.24 5.16
N ILE A 41 -42.22 -2.53 4.36
CA ILE A 41 -40.89 -2.02 4.76
C ILE A 41 -41.03 -1.04 5.93
N VAL A 42 -41.99 -0.11 5.85
CA VAL A 42 -42.25 0.87 6.92
C VAL A 42 -42.69 0.16 8.20
N LEU A 43 -43.57 -0.84 8.11
CA LEU A 43 -44.01 -1.63 9.25
C LEU A 43 -42.86 -2.41 9.91
N GLY A 44 -42.01 -3.04 9.09
CA GLY A 44 -40.83 -3.76 9.57
C GLY A 44 -39.91 -2.85 10.35
N PHE A 45 -39.61 -1.66 9.81
CA PHE A 45 -38.78 -0.67 10.48
C PHE A 45 -39.38 -0.17 11.79
N VAL A 46 -40.69 0.16 11.81
CA VAL A 46 -41.35 0.64 13.04
C VAL A 46 -41.36 -0.43 14.13
N LYS A 47 -41.55 -1.71 13.77
CA LYS A 47 -41.47 -2.84 14.71
C LYS A 47 -40.06 -3.10 15.21
N GLU A 48 -39.06 -3.05 14.34
CA GLU A 48 -37.66 -3.27 14.70
C GLU A 48 -37.13 -2.18 15.65
N GLN A 49 -37.44 -0.92 15.38
CA GLN A 49 -36.98 0.18 16.22
C GLN A 49 -37.73 0.26 17.56
N ASN A 50 -38.98 -0.24 17.62
CA ASN A 50 -39.87 -0.31 18.79
C ASN A 50 -39.79 0.93 19.73
N ARG A 51 -39.71 2.13 19.15
CA ARG A 51 -39.64 3.41 19.87
C ARG A 51 -40.58 4.43 19.23
N PRO A 52 -40.93 5.53 19.91
CA PRO A 52 -41.73 6.59 19.31
C PRO A 52 -41.01 7.22 18.11
N LEU A 53 -41.67 7.24 16.94
CA LEU A 53 -41.11 7.73 15.68
C LEU A 53 -41.99 8.85 15.12
N ASN A 54 -41.37 9.87 14.53
CA ASN A 54 -42.08 10.86 13.72
C ASN A 54 -41.91 10.52 12.23
N THR A 55 -42.73 11.13 11.36
CA THR A 55 -42.68 10.92 9.90
C THR A 55 -41.29 11.23 9.30
N GLN A 56 -40.58 12.23 9.83
CA GLN A 56 -39.29 12.67 9.31
C GLN A 56 -38.20 11.61 9.59
N ASN A 57 -38.11 11.13 10.83
CA ASN A 57 -37.16 10.13 11.28
C ASN A 57 -37.30 8.82 10.48
N VAL A 58 -38.54 8.43 10.16
CA VAL A 58 -38.81 7.24 9.32
C VAL A 58 -38.39 7.51 7.87
N ALA A 59 -38.67 8.71 7.34
CA ALA A 59 -38.28 9.06 5.98
C ALA A 59 -36.75 9.11 5.81
N ASP A 60 -36.02 9.65 6.79
CA ASP A 60 -34.56 9.74 6.77
C ASP A 60 -33.92 8.34 6.88
N ALA A 61 -34.41 7.51 7.81
CA ALA A 61 -33.90 6.14 7.96
C ALA A 61 -34.21 5.22 6.76
N LEU A 62 -35.32 5.48 6.06
CA LEU A 62 -35.74 4.72 4.88
C LEU A 62 -35.35 5.40 3.56
N GLN A 63 -34.50 6.43 3.59
CA GLN A 63 -34.01 7.11 2.39
C GLN A 63 -33.29 6.13 1.43
N LYS A 64 -32.63 5.11 1.99
CA LYS A 64 -31.99 4.01 1.23
C LYS A 64 -32.95 3.22 0.33
N TYR A 65 -34.25 3.24 0.63
CA TYR A 65 -35.30 2.60 -0.17
C TYR A 65 -35.99 3.57 -1.14
N ASN A 66 -35.41 4.76 -1.34
CA ASN A 66 -35.92 5.81 -2.23
C ASN A 66 -37.36 6.27 -1.88
N LEU A 67 -37.72 6.17 -0.60
CA LEU A 67 -39.03 6.52 -0.07
C LEU A 67 -39.11 8.03 0.23
N LYS A 68 -40.00 8.73 -0.47
CA LYS A 68 -40.27 10.15 -0.22
C LYS A 68 -41.11 10.33 1.04
N LYS A 69 -40.89 11.41 1.80
CA LYS A 69 -41.60 11.74 3.04
C LYS A 69 -43.13 11.63 2.95
N THR A 70 -43.72 12.10 1.85
CA THR A 70 -45.18 12.04 1.64
C THR A 70 -45.69 10.62 1.46
N ALA A 71 -44.90 9.74 0.82
CA ALA A 71 -45.24 8.33 0.68
C ALA A 71 -45.11 7.58 2.02
N VAL A 72 -44.06 7.90 2.79
CA VAL A 72 -43.87 7.36 4.15
C VAL A 72 -45.01 7.78 5.08
N GLN A 73 -45.43 9.05 5.02
CA GLN A 73 -46.56 9.54 5.80
C GLN A 73 -47.84 8.77 5.48
N LYS A 74 -48.18 8.63 4.18
CA LYS A 74 -49.34 7.85 3.75
C LYS A 74 -49.26 6.39 4.20
N ALA A 75 -48.08 5.78 4.14
CA ALA A 75 -47.89 4.41 4.61
C ALA A 75 -48.10 4.30 6.13
N LEU A 76 -47.57 5.24 6.93
CA LEU A 76 -47.78 5.29 8.38
C LEU A 76 -49.25 5.51 8.75
N ASP A 77 -49.94 6.45 8.09
CA ASP A 77 -51.37 6.67 8.28
C ASP A 77 -52.17 5.40 7.91
N THR A 78 -51.86 4.74 6.78
CA THR A 78 -52.50 3.47 6.38
C THR A 78 -52.26 2.33 7.39
N LEU A 79 -51.06 2.24 7.95
CA LEU A 79 -50.71 1.24 8.97
C LEU A 79 -51.43 1.52 10.30
N ALA A 80 -51.64 2.79 10.62
CA ALA A 80 -52.40 3.22 11.78
C ALA A 80 -53.89 2.90 11.62
N ASP A 81 -54.46 3.20 10.44
CA ASP A 81 -55.86 2.90 10.11
C ASP A 81 -56.13 1.39 10.11
N ASN A 82 -55.17 0.59 9.62
CA ASN A 82 -55.22 -0.87 9.69
C ASN A 82 -54.96 -1.43 11.10
N GLY A 83 -54.74 -0.56 12.09
CA GLY A 83 -54.53 -0.94 13.49
C GLY A 83 -53.25 -1.73 13.74
N GLN A 84 -52.25 -1.65 12.85
CA GLN A 84 -50.95 -2.32 13.00
C GLN A 84 -49.95 -1.48 13.80
N ILE A 85 -50.09 -0.16 13.75
CA ILE A 85 -49.35 0.80 14.57
C ILE A 85 -50.33 1.72 15.28
N SER A 86 -49.90 2.30 16.39
CA SER A 86 -50.62 3.33 17.11
C SER A 86 -50.03 4.70 16.75
N PHE A 87 -50.84 5.76 16.80
CA PHE A 87 -50.34 7.12 16.66
C PHE A 87 -50.96 8.03 17.71
N LYS A 88 -50.24 9.11 18.01
CA LYS A 88 -50.73 10.20 18.86
C LYS A 88 -50.38 11.52 18.21
N GLU A 89 -51.37 12.40 18.12
CA GLU A 89 -51.21 13.72 17.54
C GLU A 89 -50.78 14.71 18.62
N TYR A 90 -49.72 15.45 18.33
CA TYR A 90 -49.17 16.52 19.15
C TYR A 90 -49.17 17.81 18.30
N GLY A 91 -50.28 18.54 18.34
CA GLY A 91 -50.46 19.76 17.55
C GLY A 91 -50.38 19.48 16.04
N LYS A 92 -49.31 19.94 15.38
CA LYS A 92 -49.08 19.76 13.93
C LYS A 92 -48.32 18.48 13.57
N GLN A 93 -47.83 17.71 14.56
CA GLN A 93 -47.00 16.53 14.33
C GLN A 93 -47.70 15.26 14.82
N LYS A 94 -47.53 14.16 14.08
CA LYS A 94 -47.99 12.81 14.48
C LYS A 94 -46.79 11.98 14.92
N ILE A 95 -46.92 11.32 16.07
CA ILE A 95 -45.95 10.35 16.58
C ILE A 95 -46.55 8.96 16.41
N TYR A 96 -45.82 8.05 15.77
CA TYR A 96 -46.22 6.68 15.51
C TYR A 96 -45.41 5.73 16.38
N LEU A 97 -46.06 4.66 16.87
CA LEU A 97 -45.44 3.63 17.70
C LEU A 97 -46.04 2.26 17.35
N ALA A 98 -45.21 1.22 17.28
CA ALA A 98 -45.68 -0.14 17.12
C ALA A 98 -46.64 -0.52 18.27
N ARG A 99 -47.75 -1.18 17.97
CA ARG A 99 -48.68 -1.63 19.02
C ARG A 99 -48.02 -2.69 19.87
N GLN A 100 -48.10 -2.51 21.19
CA GLN A 100 -47.50 -3.43 22.15
C GLN A 100 -48.47 -4.52 22.63
N ASP A 101 -49.76 -4.37 22.33
CA ASP A 101 -50.85 -5.26 22.75
C ASP A 101 -50.68 -6.71 22.30
N HIS A 102 -49.85 -6.95 21.29
CA HIS A 102 -49.56 -8.27 20.74
C HIS A 102 -48.38 -8.98 21.44
N PHE A 103 -47.65 -8.31 22.32
CA PHE A 103 -46.56 -8.95 23.06
C PHE A 103 -47.10 -9.66 24.30
N LYS A 104 -46.68 -10.91 24.49
CA LYS A 104 -46.90 -11.61 25.75
C LYS A 104 -46.07 -10.92 26.83
N ILE A 105 -46.75 -10.42 27.87
CA ILE A 105 -46.09 -9.88 29.05
C ILE A 105 -45.62 -11.08 29.88
N PRO A 106 -44.31 -11.29 30.04
CA PRO A 106 -43.80 -12.40 30.84
C PRO A 106 -44.25 -12.27 32.29
N ASN A 107 -44.49 -13.40 32.95
CA ASN A 107 -44.70 -13.37 34.40
C ASN A 107 -43.36 -13.13 35.15
N ASN A 108 -43.41 -12.85 36.46
CA ASN A 108 -42.19 -12.58 37.24
C ASN A 108 -41.16 -13.73 37.23
N GLN A 109 -41.61 -14.99 37.26
CA GLN A 109 -40.72 -16.16 37.19
C GLN A 109 -40.06 -16.29 35.81
N GLU A 110 -40.82 -16.09 34.74
CA GLU A 110 -40.29 -16.09 33.36
C GLU A 110 -39.27 -14.96 33.18
N LEU A 111 -39.57 -13.77 33.71
CA LEU A 111 -38.66 -12.62 33.67
C LEU A 111 -37.35 -12.91 34.40
N ASP A 112 -37.41 -13.52 35.59
CA ASP A 112 -36.22 -13.88 36.36
C ASP A 112 -35.42 -14.99 35.67
N GLN A 113 -36.08 -15.94 35.01
CA GLN A 113 -35.41 -16.95 34.20
C GLN A 113 -34.68 -16.31 33.01
N MET A 114 -35.34 -15.41 32.27
CA MET A 114 -34.72 -14.68 31.16
C MET A 114 -33.53 -13.83 31.62
N LYS A 115 -33.59 -13.22 32.81
CA LYS A 115 -32.44 -12.49 33.38
C LYS A 115 -31.27 -13.43 33.68
N LYS A 116 -31.52 -14.61 34.26
CA LYS A 116 -30.48 -15.62 34.51
C LYS A 116 -29.85 -16.09 33.22
N ASP A 117 -30.65 -16.36 32.20
CA ASP A 117 -30.15 -16.83 30.90
C ASP A 117 -29.37 -15.74 30.17
N ASN A 118 -29.81 -14.48 30.22
CA ASN A 118 -29.03 -13.35 29.71
C ASN A 118 -27.69 -13.18 30.44
N SER A 119 -27.66 -13.34 31.77
CA SER A 119 -26.42 -13.28 32.54
C SER A 119 -25.46 -14.38 32.10
N LYS A 120 -25.94 -15.63 31.98
CA LYS A 120 -25.13 -16.76 31.50
C LYS A 120 -24.58 -16.51 30.10
N LEU A 121 -25.42 -16.05 29.18
CA LEU A 121 -24.99 -15.73 27.80
C LEU A 121 -23.96 -14.59 27.78
N GLN A 122 -24.09 -13.59 28.66
CA GLN A 122 -23.08 -12.54 28.78
C GLN A 122 -21.75 -13.08 29.30
N ASP A 123 -21.77 -13.99 30.28
CA ASP A 123 -20.58 -14.64 30.82
C ASP A 123 -19.90 -15.52 29.75
N GLU A 124 -20.67 -16.33 29.03
CA GLU A 124 -20.18 -17.16 27.92
C GLU A 124 -19.57 -16.31 26.79
N LEU A 125 -20.23 -15.20 26.44
CA LEU A 125 -19.73 -14.25 25.45
C LEU A 125 -18.44 -13.58 25.90
N GLY A 126 -18.32 -13.26 27.19
CA GLY A 126 -17.08 -12.75 27.80
C GLY A 126 -15.94 -13.78 27.70
N ALA A 127 -16.23 -15.04 28.03
CA ALA A 127 -15.27 -16.13 27.95
C ALA A 127 -14.79 -16.39 26.51
N GLN A 128 -15.72 -16.45 25.54
CA GLN A 128 -15.37 -16.63 24.13
C GLN A 128 -14.56 -15.47 23.58
N LYS A 129 -14.89 -14.21 23.91
CA LYS A 129 -14.10 -13.04 23.51
C LYS A 129 -12.67 -13.11 24.05
N LYS A 130 -12.50 -13.59 25.28
CA LYS A 130 -11.18 -13.77 25.88
C LYS A 130 -10.38 -14.84 25.12
N ALA A 131 -10.99 -16.00 24.84
CA ALA A 131 -10.34 -17.06 24.06
C ALA A 131 -9.94 -16.60 22.64
N ILE A 132 -10.80 -15.83 21.97
CA ILE A 132 -10.48 -15.23 20.67
C ILE A 132 -9.27 -14.29 20.81
N SER A 133 -9.28 -13.40 21.80
CA SER A 133 -8.16 -12.48 22.03
C SER A 133 -6.83 -13.21 22.29
N GLU A 134 -6.86 -14.35 22.98
CA GLU A 134 -5.67 -15.17 23.25
C GLU A 134 -5.15 -15.82 21.96
N VAL A 135 -6.02 -16.48 21.19
CA VAL A 135 -5.67 -17.10 19.90
C VAL A 135 -5.18 -16.06 18.89
N GLU A 136 -5.81 -14.89 18.81
CA GLU A 136 -5.34 -13.80 17.96
C GLU A 136 -3.96 -13.28 18.38
N ALA A 137 -3.63 -13.29 19.67
CA ALA A 137 -2.30 -12.93 20.14
C ALA A 137 -1.25 -13.96 19.69
N GLU A 138 -1.56 -15.25 19.77
CA GLU A 138 -0.69 -16.32 19.27
C GLU A 138 -0.49 -16.21 17.76
N ILE A 139 -1.56 -15.97 16.99
CA ILE A 139 -1.50 -15.75 15.54
C ILE A 139 -0.60 -14.56 15.20
N ARG A 140 -0.70 -13.44 15.94
CA ARG A 140 0.16 -12.27 15.74
C ARG A 140 1.64 -12.61 15.98
N VAL A 141 1.93 -13.39 17.02
CA VAL A 141 3.30 -13.84 17.31
C VAL A 141 3.81 -14.76 16.19
N LEU A 142 3.00 -15.71 15.73
CA LEU A 142 3.39 -16.61 14.65
C LEU A 142 3.63 -15.85 13.33
N HIS A 143 2.75 -14.90 12.97
CA HIS A 143 2.94 -14.06 11.78
C HIS A 143 4.09 -13.06 11.87
N SER A 144 4.57 -12.73 13.06
CA SER A 144 5.75 -11.88 13.22
C SER A 144 7.06 -12.61 12.87
N ASN A 145 7.01 -13.95 12.82
CA ASN A 145 8.12 -14.78 12.37
C ASN A 145 7.96 -15.09 10.89
N MET A 146 9.09 -15.29 10.21
CA MET A 146 9.07 -15.78 8.84
C MET A 146 8.51 -17.21 8.80
N THR A 147 7.75 -17.50 7.76
CA THR A 147 7.30 -18.85 7.47
C THR A 147 8.47 -19.74 7.04
N LEU A 148 8.31 -21.05 7.18
CA LEU A 148 9.35 -22.02 6.78
C LEU A 148 9.72 -21.88 5.29
N GLU A 149 8.72 -21.66 4.43
CA GLU A 149 8.91 -21.45 2.99
C GLU A 149 9.75 -20.19 2.72
N GLU A 150 9.43 -19.07 3.38
CA GLU A 150 10.21 -17.84 3.24
C GLU A 150 11.65 -17.99 3.77
N ILE A 151 11.85 -18.81 4.82
CA ILE A 151 13.19 -19.11 5.34
C ILE A 151 13.98 -19.91 4.30
N GLN A 152 13.38 -20.94 3.70
CA GLN A 152 14.01 -21.75 2.66
C GLN A 152 14.37 -20.92 1.42
N ASP A 153 13.50 -20.01 1.00
CA ASP A 153 13.77 -19.10 -0.11
C ASP A 153 14.93 -18.14 0.20
N LYS A 154 15.01 -17.62 1.43
CA LYS A 154 16.14 -16.77 1.84
C LYS A 154 17.43 -17.56 1.97
N GLU A 155 17.37 -18.78 2.49
CA GLU A 155 18.51 -19.67 2.59
C GLU A 155 19.08 -19.98 1.20
N ALA A 156 18.24 -20.38 0.25
CA ALA A 156 18.66 -20.65 -1.13
C ALA A 156 19.32 -19.42 -1.80
N LYS A 157 18.77 -18.22 -1.57
CA LYS A 157 19.37 -16.97 -2.08
C LYS A 157 20.73 -16.69 -1.46
N LEU A 158 20.84 -16.79 -0.13
CA LEU A 158 22.09 -16.52 0.58
C LEU A 158 23.18 -17.52 0.19
N ILE A 159 22.83 -18.80 -0.01
CA ILE A 159 23.77 -19.81 -0.50
C ILE A 159 24.30 -19.41 -1.88
N GLY A 160 23.43 -19.02 -2.82
CA GLY A 160 23.85 -18.56 -4.14
C GLY A 160 24.72 -17.30 -4.10
N GLU A 161 24.41 -16.34 -3.23
CA GLU A 161 25.24 -15.13 -3.04
C GLU A 161 26.62 -15.47 -2.47
N VAL A 162 26.70 -16.42 -1.53
CA VAL A 162 27.98 -16.91 -0.98
C VAL A 162 28.80 -17.59 -2.06
N GLU A 163 28.21 -18.49 -2.85
CA GLU A 163 28.89 -19.17 -3.95
C GLU A 163 29.44 -18.16 -4.98
N GLU A 164 28.65 -17.17 -5.39
CA GLU A 164 29.12 -16.10 -6.28
C GLU A 164 30.28 -15.29 -5.68
N MET A 165 30.18 -14.95 -4.39
CA MET A 165 31.21 -14.19 -3.69
C MET A 165 32.50 -15.00 -3.55
N GLU A 166 32.40 -16.30 -3.31
CA GLU A 166 33.53 -17.21 -3.24
C GLU A 166 34.20 -17.40 -4.60
N GLU A 167 33.44 -17.47 -5.69
CA GLU A 167 33.99 -17.52 -7.05
C GLU A 167 34.73 -16.21 -7.40
N LYS A 168 34.14 -15.06 -7.07
CA LYS A 168 34.79 -13.74 -7.20
C LYS A 168 36.07 -13.67 -6.36
N LEU A 169 36.07 -14.22 -5.15
CA LEU A 169 37.26 -14.30 -4.30
C LEU A 169 38.34 -15.23 -4.90
N SER A 170 37.93 -16.39 -5.42
CA SER A 170 38.83 -17.37 -6.04
C SER A 170 39.53 -16.81 -7.27
N THR A 171 38.79 -16.11 -8.14
CA THR A 171 39.35 -15.42 -9.32
C THR A 171 40.31 -14.29 -8.93
N LEU A 172 39.96 -13.47 -7.93
CA LEU A 172 40.85 -12.44 -7.41
C LEU A 172 42.11 -13.00 -6.76
N ARG A 173 42.01 -14.14 -6.06
CA ARG A 173 43.15 -14.83 -5.43
C ARG A 173 44.08 -15.50 -6.44
N SER A 174 43.56 -16.02 -7.54
CA SER A 174 44.35 -16.71 -8.57
C SER A 174 45.00 -15.75 -9.57
N GLY A 175 44.38 -14.59 -9.84
CA GLY A 175 44.86 -13.65 -10.86
C GLY A 175 45.86 -12.58 -10.40
N VAL A 176 46.04 -12.36 -9.09
CA VAL A 176 46.81 -11.22 -8.58
C VAL A 176 47.78 -11.65 -7.48
N VAL A 177 49.07 -11.30 -7.65
CA VAL A 177 50.02 -11.25 -6.53
C VAL A 177 49.47 -10.24 -5.52
N LEU A 178 48.83 -10.72 -4.46
CA LEU A 178 48.35 -9.90 -3.35
C LEU A 178 49.56 -9.32 -2.61
N VAL A 179 50.13 -8.24 -3.15
CA VAL A 179 51.08 -7.43 -2.41
C VAL A 179 50.29 -6.78 -1.28
N LYS A 180 50.62 -7.15 -0.04
CA LYS A 180 50.02 -6.52 1.14
C LYS A 180 50.28 -5.02 1.09
N ALA A 181 49.36 -4.23 1.61
CA ALA A 181 49.51 -2.78 1.61
C ALA A 181 50.80 -2.34 2.34
N GLU A 182 51.17 -3.10 3.36
CA GLU A 182 52.41 -2.94 4.13
C GLU A 182 53.64 -3.20 3.26
N ASP A 183 53.68 -4.34 2.55
CA ASP A 183 54.80 -4.70 1.68
C ASP A 183 54.97 -3.68 0.54
N LYS A 184 53.85 -3.22 -0.04
CA LYS A 184 53.84 -2.16 -1.06
C LYS A 184 54.44 -0.87 -0.52
N LYS A 185 54.04 -0.45 0.69
CA LYS A 185 54.53 0.78 1.32
C LYS A 185 56.03 0.71 1.60
N VAL A 186 56.52 -0.42 2.11
CA VAL A 186 57.97 -0.62 2.35
C VAL A 186 58.76 -0.55 1.05
N ILE A 187 58.25 -1.15 -0.02
CA ILE A 187 58.88 -1.09 -1.35
C ILE A 187 58.91 0.35 -1.88
N GLU A 188 57.80 1.09 -1.77
CA GLU A 188 57.70 2.49 -2.20
C GLU A 188 58.67 3.40 -1.43
N GLU A 189 58.75 3.26 -0.10
CA GLU A 189 59.65 4.02 0.76
C GLU A 189 61.12 3.70 0.44
N THR A 190 61.46 2.41 0.32
CA THR A 190 62.82 1.96 -0.02
C THR A 190 63.22 2.50 -1.39
N TYR A 191 62.33 2.40 -2.38
CA TYR A 191 62.60 2.88 -3.73
C TYR A 191 62.78 4.41 -3.77
N ALA A 192 61.95 5.17 -3.06
CA ALA A 192 62.10 6.61 -2.91
C ALA A 192 63.43 7.00 -2.24
N GLU A 193 63.84 6.27 -1.20
CA GLU A 193 65.11 6.48 -0.54
C GLU A 193 66.28 6.23 -1.51
N LYS A 194 66.28 5.13 -2.26
CA LYS A 194 67.35 4.82 -3.23
C LYS A 194 67.46 5.85 -4.34
N ILE A 195 66.34 6.36 -4.87
CA ILE A 195 66.34 7.44 -5.86
C ILE A 195 66.93 8.73 -5.29
N ASN A 196 66.61 9.07 -4.03
CA ASN A 196 67.18 10.25 -3.37
C ASN A 196 68.70 10.08 -3.14
N GLN A 197 69.14 8.89 -2.75
CA GLN A 197 70.57 8.59 -2.61
C GLN A 197 71.31 8.70 -3.96
N TRP A 198 70.73 8.19 -5.04
CA TRP A 198 71.32 8.32 -6.39
C TRP A 198 71.43 9.79 -6.82
N ARG A 199 70.38 10.61 -6.66
CA ARG A 199 70.43 12.05 -6.93
C ARG A 199 71.54 12.75 -6.13
N LYS A 200 71.63 12.47 -4.82
CA LYS A 200 72.62 13.08 -3.94
C LYS A 200 74.05 12.70 -4.37
N ARG A 201 74.29 11.42 -4.63
CA ARG A 201 75.61 10.92 -5.06
C ARG A 201 76.01 11.48 -6.43
N LYS A 202 75.09 11.50 -7.40
CA LYS A 202 75.32 12.08 -8.73
C LYS A 202 75.66 13.57 -8.64
N ARG A 203 74.96 14.31 -7.77
CA ARG A 203 75.26 15.74 -7.53
C ARG A 203 76.63 15.94 -6.91
N ILE A 204 76.96 15.21 -5.83
CA ILE A 204 78.28 15.32 -5.16
C ILE A 204 79.41 14.96 -6.14
N PHE A 205 79.25 13.88 -6.89
CA PHE A 205 80.22 13.48 -7.90
C PHE A 205 80.42 14.58 -8.95
N LYS A 206 79.33 15.16 -9.47
CA LYS A 206 79.40 16.24 -10.45
C LYS A 206 80.11 17.48 -9.87
N GLU A 207 79.77 17.90 -8.65
CA GLU A 207 80.43 19.03 -7.98
C GLU A 207 81.94 18.78 -7.81
N LEU A 208 82.36 17.57 -7.43
CA LEU A 208 83.78 17.20 -7.33
C LEU A 208 84.46 17.12 -8.70
N TRP A 209 83.78 16.55 -9.68
CA TRP A 209 84.29 16.41 -11.05
C TRP A 209 84.49 17.77 -11.70
N ASP A 210 83.51 18.67 -11.59
CA ASP A 210 83.58 20.04 -12.09
C ASP A 210 84.76 20.78 -11.42
N ALA A 211 84.91 20.67 -10.10
CA ALA A 211 86.03 21.31 -9.37
C ALA A 211 87.42 20.79 -9.78
N ILE A 212 87.56 19.48 -10.09
CA ILE A 212 88.83 18.90 -10.57
C ILE A 212 89.11 19.32 -12.01
N THR A 213 88.08 19.45 -12.83
CA THR A 213 88.20 19.69 -14.27
C THR A 213 88.22 21.16 -14.66
N GLU A 214 87.82 22.08 -13.77
CA GLU A 214 87.71 23.53 -14.00
C GLU A 214 89.02 24.18 -14.50
N ASN A 215 90.18 23.67 -14.07
CA ASN A 215 91.50 24.18 -14.49
C ASN A 215 92.40 23.08 -15.12
N SER A 216 91.81 21.98 -15.59
CA SER A 216 92.59 20.86 -16.15
C SER A 216 93.02 21.15 -17.60
N PRO A 217 94.32 20.96 -17.95
CA PRO A 217 94.78 21.05 -19.33
C PRO A 217 94.55 19.76 -20.15
N LYS A 218 93.99 18.70 -19.55
CA LYS A 218 93.69 17.42 -20.22
C LYS A 218 92.32 17.45 -20.93
N ASP A 219 92.16 16.67 -22.00
CA ASP A 219 90.84 16.42 -22.58
C ASP A 219 89.97 15.61 -21.60
N LEU A 220 88.76 16.11 -21.34
CA LEU A 220 87.84 15.55 -20.35
C LEU A 220 87.40 14.13 -20.69
N LYS A 221 87.33 13.79 -21.99
CA LYS A 221 86.91 12.46 -22.45
C LYS A 221 87.99 11.42 -22.18
N GLU A 222 89.23 11.71 -22.55
CA GLU A 222 90.38 10.82 -22.29
C GLU A 222 90.62 10.66 -20.78
N PHE A 223 90.46 11.74 -20.00
CA PHE A 223 90.60 11.67 -18.54
C PHE A 223 89.49 10.86 -17.86
N LYS A 224 88.26 10.92 -18.39
CA LYS A 224 87.14 10.09 -17.94
C LYS A 224 87.40 8.60 -18.20
N GLU A 225 87.90 8.27 -19.38
CA GLU A 225 88.26 6.90 -19.78
C GLU A 225 89.47 6.37 -18.99
N GLU A 226 90.50 7.19 -18.74
CA GLU A 226 91.67 6.86 -17.91
C GLU A 226 91.25 6.50 -16.47
N LEU A 227 90.25 7.19 -15.93
CA LEU A 227 89.70 6.95 -14.59
C LEU A 227 88.63 5.86 -14.54
N GLY A 228 88.22 5.29 -15.69
CA GLY A 228 87.19 4.26 -15.77
C GLY A 228 85.81 4.72 -15.28
N LEU A 229 85.47 5.99 -15.50
CA LEU A 229 84.19 6.56 -15.07
C LEU A 229 83.11 6.28 -16.12
N GLU A 230 81.98 5.73 -15.69
CA GLU A 230 80.80 5.48 -16.53
C GLU A 230 79.63 6.32 -16.03
N TYR A 231 78.92 6.99 -16.95
CA TYR A 231 77.68 7.70 -16.62
C TYR A 231 76.47 6.77 -16.72
N ASP A 232 75.37 7.21 -16.11
CA ASP A 232 74.09 6.50 -16.18
C ASP A 232 73.68 6.20 -17.63
N GLU A 233 73.95 7.12 -18.58
CA GLU A 233 73.65 6.92 -20.00
C GLU A 233 74.53 5.83 -20.66
N ASP A 234 75.78 5.66 -20.20
CA ASP A 234 76.74 4.68 -20.74
C ASP A 234 76.32 3.24 -20.40
N VAL A 235 75.61 3.05 -19.28
CA VAL A 235 75.05 1.76 -18.84
C VAL A 235 73.55 1.61 -19.17
N GLY A 236 72.98 2.55 -19.93
CA GLY A 236 71.59 2.49 -20.40
C GLY A 236 70.53 2.75 -19.32
N VAL A 237 70.89 3.42 -18.22
CA VAL A 237 69.98 3.72 -17.11
C VAL A 237 69.65 5.21 -17.07
N SER A 238 68.38 5.56 -16.87
CA SER A 238 67.93 6.96 -16.75
C SER A 238 67.37 7.23 -15.36
N LEU A 239 68.05 8.08 -14.60
CA LEU A 239 67.57 8.55 -13.30
C LEU A 239 66.19 9.23 -13.40
N GLN A 240 65.93 9.93 -14.49
CA GLN A 240 64.64 10.59 -14.73
C GLN A 240 63.52 9.56 -14.91
N SER A 241 63.75 8.55 -15.75
CA SER A 241 62.78 7.47 -16.01
C SER A 241 62.50 6.66 -14.73
N CYS A 242 63.52 6.33 -13.94
CA CYS A 242 63.36 5.63 -12.68
C CYS A 242 62.65 6.50 -11.61
N SER A 243 62.91 7.80 -11.59
CA SER A 243 62.27 8.77 -10.69
C SER A 243 60.76 8.94 -10.96
N GLU A 244 60.35 8.87 -12.23
CA GLU A 244 58.96 9.04 -12.65
C GLU A 244 58.04 7.90 -12.17
N LEU A 245 58.61 6.72 -11.87
CA LEU A 245 57.87 5.57 -11.36
C LEU A 245 57.30 5.77 -9.94
N ILE A 246 57.84 6.71 -9.14
CA ILE A 246 57.34 7.05 -7.79
C ILE A 246 56.09 7.93 -7.84
N ASN A 247 55.87 8.67 -8.94
CA ASN A 247 54.79 9.65 -9.07
C ASN A 247 53.83 9.35 -10.23
N PRO A 248 53.14 8.19 -10.23
CA PRO A 248 52.16 7.89 -11.28
C PRO A 248 51.00 8.90 -11.32
N GLY A 249 50.69 9.57 -10.20
CA GLY A 249 49.60 10.54 -10.07
C GLY A 249 49.82 11.90 -10.77
N LYS A 250 51.04 12.19 -11.26
CA LYS A 250 51.32 13.39 -12.09
C LYS A 250 51.19 13.15 -13.58
N ARG A 251 50.79 11.95 -14.03
CA ARG A 251 50.30 11.72 -15.41
C ARG A 251 48.89 12.34 -15.61
N ARG A 252 48.72 13.60 -15.23
CA ARG A 252 47.52 14.39 -15.57
C ARG A 252 47.81 15.09 -16.89
N LYS A 253 47.31 14.46 -17.96
CA LYS A 253 46.94 15.05 -19.27
C LYS A 253 47.79 16.27 -19.71
N THR A 254 48.92 16.02 -20.35
CA THR A 254 49.34 16.90 -21.46
C THR A 254 48.76 16.33 -22.75
N ALA A 255 47.49 16.65 -22.97
CA ALA A 255 46.83 16.51 -24.26
C ALA A 255 46.31 17.90 -24.64
N ARG A 256 47.16 18.68 -25.30
CA ARG A 256 46.97 19.31 -26.62
C ARG A 256 47.95 20.46 -26.78
#